data_AF-A0A954D3X0-F1
#
_entry.id   AF-A0A954D3X0-F1
#
_cell.length_a   1.000
_cell.length_b   1.000
_cell.length_c   1.000
_cell.angle_alpha   90.00
_cell.angle_beta   90.00
_cell.angle_gamma   90.00
#
_symmetry.space_group_name_H-M   'P 1'
#
loop_
_entity.id
_entity.type
_entity.pdbx_description
1 polymer ?
#
loop_
_entity_poly.entity_id
_entity_poly.type
_entity_poly.pdbx_seq_one_letter_code
_entity_poly.pdbx_strand_id
1 'polypeptide(L)'
;MSDTYDVVVIGAGMSGLVDAILLAETGRRVLVLEQHTIPGGYLQQFRRKKTTFDVGFHYMGSTEPGRPMRQMLEHLRVWSRIDCVPFPADAAIEVRRGDCAFAFPATWQAFVDKAHATWPGEHHALAQLVADVERVCGAYKWFALRKGREYAHPMELGLSGASLQDYLEPLTDDPWLREVLGFQSFNLGL
;
A
#
# COMPACT_ATOMS: atom_id res chain seq x y z
N MET A 1 30.68 -3.01 27.25
CA MET A 1 30.27 -2.70 25.86
C MET A 1 31.37 -1.82 25.27
N SER A 2 31.61 -1.86 23.96
CA SER A 2 32.53 -0.91 23.34
C SER A 2 31.79 0.44 23.21
N ASP A 3 32.39 1.52 23.71
CA ASP A 3 31.77 2.86 23.73
C ASP A 3 31.80 3.58 22.37
N THR A 4 32.05 2.84 21.27
CA THR A 4 32.12 3.41 19.94
C THR A 4 31.06 2.76 19.03
N TYR A 5 30.34 3.61 18.30
CA TYR A 5 29.38 3.21 17.27
C TYR A 5 29.78 3.86 15.95
N ASP A 6 29.56 3.15 14.85
CA ASP A 6 29.90 3.65 13.52
C ASP A 6 28.76 4.53 12.96
N VAL A 7 27.53 4.27 13.38
CA VAL A 7 26.33 5.05 13.01
C VAL A 7 25.41 5.20 14.22
N VAL A 8 24.81 6.39 14.36
CA VAL A 8 23.73 6.67 15.30
C VAL A 8 22.46 6.97 14.50
N VAL A 9 21.39 6.22 14.76
CA VAL A 9 20.04 6.45 14.23
C VAL A 9 19.20 7.08 15.33
N ILE A 10 18.60 8.24 15.05
CA ILE A 10 17.74 8.95 15.99
C ILE A 10 16.28 8.74 15.55
N GLY A 11 15.51 8.05 16.41
CA GLY A 11 14.14 7.62 16.18
C GLY A 11 14.04 6.13 15.85
N ALA A 12 13.30 5.37 16.65
CA ALA A 12 12.99 3.95 16.43
C ALA A 12 11.62 3.76 15.76
N GLY A 13 11.29 4.63 14.81
CA GLY A 13 10.18 4.41 13.87
C GLY A 13 10.52 3.36 12.81
N MET A 14 9.55 3.04 11.94
CA MET A 14 9.75 2.02 10.90
C MET A 14 10.99 2.29 10.04
N SER A 15 11.18 3.52 9.56
CA SER A 15 12.35 3.90 8.75
C SER A 15 13.66 3.73 9.52
N GLY A 16 13.76 4.27 10.74
CA GLY A 16 14.97 4.17 11.54
C GLY A 16 15.34 2.73 11.90
N LEU A 17 14.36 1.88 12.17
CA LEU A 17 14.59 0.45 12.41
C LEU A 17 15.05 -0.28 11.14
N VAL A 18 14.44 0.01 9.99
CA VAL A 18 14.85 -0.55 8.69
C VAL A 18 16.28 -0.12 8.36
N ASP A 19 16.60 1.16 8.48
CA ASP A 19 17.94 1.69 8.24
C ASP A 19 18.97 1.05 9.18
N ALA A 20 18.63 0.91 10.46
CA ALA A 20 19.51 0.27 11.43
C ALA A 20 19.80 -1.20 11.09
N ILE A 21 18.79 -1.95 10.64
CA ILE A 21 18.97 -3.34 10.18
C ILE A 21 19.90 -3.37 8.96
N LEU A 22 19.60 -2.58 7.92
CA LEU A 22 20.38 -2.58 6.67
C LEU A 22 21.83 -2.16 6.91
N LEU A 23 22.07 -1.17 7.77
CA LEU A 23 23.41 -0.72 8.14
C LEU A 23 24.16 -1.77 8.98
N ALA A 24 23.47 -2.43 9.90
CA ALA A 24 24.05 -3.51 10.70
C ALA A 24 24.43 -4.71 9.81
N GLU A 25 23.66 -5.00 8.75
CA GLU A 25 23.98 -6.04 7.77
C GLU A 25 25.28 -5.76 7.00
N THR A 26 25.71 -4.50 6.88
CA THR A 26 27.03 -4.15 6.32
C THR A 26 28.18 -4.27 7.34
N GLY A 27 27.92 -4.84 8.51
CA GLY A 27 28.91 -5.00 9.59
C GLY A 27 29.15 -3.76 10.45
N ARG A 28 28.32 -2.71 10.32
CA ARG A 28 28.43 -1.49 11.14
C ARG A 28 27.82 -1.70 12.52
N ARG A 29 28.43 -1.12 13.55
CA ARG A 29 27.85 -1.02 14.88
C ARG A 29 26.91 0.17 14.92
N VAL A 30 25.61 -0.11 14.99
CA VAL A 30 24.56 0.90 14.96
C VAL A 30 23.96 1.10 16.35
N LEU A 31 23.90 2.36 16.79
CA LEU A 31 23.13 2.77 17.97
C LEU A 31 21.80 3.35 17.52
N VAL A 32 20.68 2.84 18.04
CA VAL A 32 19.36 3.43 17.82
C VAL A 32 18.92 4.12 19.11
N LEU A 33 18.55 5.40 18.99
CA LEU A 33 18.04 6.21 20.10
C LEU A 33 16.56 6.48 19.89
N GLU A 34 15.74 6.19 20.90
CA GLU A 34 14.31 6.48 20.91
C GLU A 34 13.99 7.36 22.11
N GLN A 35 13.23 8.44 21.88
CA GLN A 35 12.79 9.34 22.94
C GLN A 35 11.63 8.74 23.75
N HIS A 36 10.83 7.88 23.12
CA HIS A 36 9.71 7.20 23.74
C HIS A 36 10.16 5.95 24.52
N THR A 37 9.28 5.43 25.37
CA THR A 37 9.57 4.23 26.18
C THR A 37 9.50 2.92 25.39
N ILE A 38 8.93 2.97 24.18
CA ILE A 38 8.75 1.82 23.29
C ILE A 38 9.10 2.23 21.85
N PRO A 39 9.74 1.33 21.06
CA PRO A 39 9.97 1.57 19.64
C PRO A 39 8.67 1.45 18.85
N GLY A 40 8.68 1.92 17.60
CA GLY A 40 7.60 1.73 16.63
C GLY A 40 7.11 3.00 15.96
N GLY A 41 7.38 4.19 16.52
CA GLY A 41 6.84 5.46 16.00
C GLY A 41 5.33 5.40 15.78
N TYR A 42 4.86 5.66 14.57
CA TYR A 42 3.43 5.59 14.19
C TYR A 42 2.84 4.16 14.13
N LEU A 43 3.65 3.12 14.30
CA LEU A 43 3.17 1.74 14.47
C LEU A 43 2.80 1.40 15.91
N GLN A 44 2.93 2.34 16.84
CA GLN A 44 2.58 2.10 18.23
C GLN A 44 1.07 1.97 18.41
N GLN A 45 0.72 1.24 19.47
CA GLN A 45 -0.63 1.11 19.97
C GLN A 45 -0.73 1.83 21.32
N PHE A 46 -1.87 2.45 21.59
CA PHE A 46 -2.18 2.94 22.92
C PHE A 46 -3.43 2.26 23.47
N ARG A 47 -3.49 2.14 24.79
CA ARG A 47 -4.64 1.55 25.48
C ARG A 47 -5.43 2.64 26.18
N ARG A 48 -6.73 2.71 25.91
CA ARG A 48 -7.67 3.55 26.66
C ARG A 48 -8.74 2.67 27.28
N LYS A 49 -8.78 2.63 28.61
CA LYS A 49 -9.59 1.67 29.39
C LYS A 49 -9.25 0.22 29.00
N LYS A 50 -10.23 -0.55 28.52
CA LYS A 50 -10.07 -1.96 28.11
C LYS A 50 -9.84 -2.15 26.61
N THR A 51 -9.67 -1.05 25.86
CA THR A 51 -9.56 -1.08 24.40
C THR A 51 -8.18 -0.62 23.95
N THR A 52 -7.61 -1.35 22.99
CA THR A 52 -6.36 -1.01 22.31
C THR A 52 -6.68 -0.32 21.00
N PHE A 53 -5.93 0.73 20.68
CA PHE A 53 -6.08 1.53 19.47
C PHE A 53 -4.73 1.63 18.77
N ASP A 54 -4.72 1.38 17.45
CA ASP A 54 -3.58 1.67 16.59
C ASP A 54 -3.54 3.17 16.25
N VAL A 55 -2.33 3.75 16.19
CA VAL A 55 -2.18 5.20 15.96
C VAL A 55 -2.19 5.58 14.47
N GLY A 56 -1.90 4.65 13.55
CA GLY A 56 -1.94 5.01 12.12
C GLY A 56 -1.72 3.91 11.08
N PHE A 57 -1.35 2.68 11.46
CA PHE A 57 -1.20 1.59 10.48
C PHE A 57 -2.35 0.60 10.60
N HIS A 58 -3.11 0.42 9.52
CA HIS A 58 -4.38 -0.30 9.56
C HIS A 58 -4.40 -1.57 8.71
N TYR A 59 -3.63 -1.64 7.63
CA TYR A 59 -3.45 -2.85 6.83
C TYR A 59 -2.23 -2.73 5.91
N MET A 60 -1.80 -3.88 5.36
CA MET A 60 -0.80 -3.96 4.30
C MET A 60 -1.29 -4.83 3.15
N GLY A 61 -0.99 -4.39 1.93
CA GLY A 61 -1.09 -5.23 0.74
C GLY A 61 0.26 -5.90 0.40
N SER A 62 0.30 -6.64 -0.71
CA SER A 62 1.54 -7.14 -1.31
C SER A 62 2.29 -8.19 -0.44
N THR A 63 1.54 -8.97 0.35
CA THR A 63 2.07 -9.94 1.32
C THR A 63 2.13 -11.39 0.82
N GLU A 64 1.61 -11.66 -0.37
CA GLU A 64 1.75 -12.97 -1.02
C GLU A 64 3.22 -13.27 -1.36
N PRO A 65 3.63 -14.55 -1.41
CA PRO A 65 4.97 -14.95 -1.84
C PRO A 65 5.41 -14.26 -3.14
N GLY A 66 6.63 -13.72 -3.16
CA GLY A 66 7.19 -13.04 -4.33
C GLY A 66 6.68 -11.61 -4.57
N ARG A 67 5.74 -11.09 -3.77
CA ARG A 67 5.29 -9.70 -3.85
C ARG A 67 6.26 -8.74 -3.12
N PRO A 68 6.34 -7.46 -3.52
CA PRO A 68 7.28 -6.49 -2.97
C PRO A 68 7.34 -6.41 -1.43
N MET A 69 6.18 -6.29 -0.75
CA MET A 69 6.16 -6.15 0.70
C MET A 69 6.62 -7.43 1.39
N ARG A 70 6.16 -8.59 0.89
CA ARG A 70 6.61 -9.91 1.36
C ARG A 70 8.13 -10.07 1.26
N GLN A 71 8.71 -9.76 0.09
CA GLN A 71 10.16 -9.82 -0.12
C GLN A 71 10.93 -8.90 0.83
N MET A 72 10.43 -7.69 1.08
CA MET A 72 11.07 -6.75 2.01
C MET A 72 11.05 -7.27 3.45
N LEU A 73 9.90 -7.76 3.93
CA LEU A 73 9.77 -8.29 5.30
C LEU A 73 10.58 -9.58 5.51
N GLU A 74 10.72 -10.41 4.47
CA GLU A 74 11.60 -11.58 4.47
C GLU A 74 13.08 -11.17 4.48
N HIS A 75 13.47 -10.19 3.67
CA HIS A 75 14.83 -9.64 3.67
C HIS A 75 15.22 -9.08 5.04
N LEU A 76 14.31 -8.34 5.68
CA LEU A 76 14.47 -7.83 7.05
C LEU A 76 14.34 -8.91 8.14
N ARG A 77 14.08 -10.17 7.77
CA ARG A 77 13.93 -11.33 8.67
C ARG A 77 12.85 -11.18 9.74
N VAL A 78 11.84 -10.34 9.46
CA VAL A 78 10.71 -10.10 10.38
C VAL A 78 9.46 -10.84 9.95
N TRP A 79 9.34 -11.29 8.69
CA TRP A 79 8.14 -11.91 8.17
C TRP A 79 7.60 -13.07 9.04
N SER A 80 8.49 -13.96 9.51
CA SER A 80 8.12 -15.11 10.33
C SER A 80 7.56 -14.75 11.72
N ARG A 81 7.60 -13.47 12.10
CA ARG A 81 7.07 -12.94 13.37
C ARG A 81 5.76 -12.17 13.18
N ILE A 82 5.23 -12.12 11.96
CA ILE A 82 4.03 -11.35 11.63
C ILE A 82 2.87 -12.31 11.39
N ASP A 83 1.88 -12.27 12.28
CA ASP A 83 0.62 -12.98 12.12
C ASP A 83 -0.31 -12.17 11.20
N CYS A 84 -0.47 -12.62 9.96
CA CYS A 84 -1.32 -11.95 8.99
C CYS A 84 -2.74 -12.49 9.02
N VAL A 85 -3.72 -11.61 9.20
CA VAL A 85 -5.14 -11.93 9.03
C VAL A 85 -5.58 -11.40 7.65
N PRO A 86 -5.96 -12.27 6.70
CA PRO A 86 -6.41 -11.82 5.39
C PRO A 86 -7.78 -11.14 5.47
N PHE A 87 -8.02 -10.18 4.59
CA PHE A 87 -9.36 -9.63 4.38
C PHE A 87 -10.31 -10.68 3.80
N PRO A 88 -11.65 -10.51 3.97
CA PRO A 88 -12.63 -11.25 3.20
C PRO A 88 -12.36 -11.15 1.71
N ALA A 89 -12.44 -12.28 1.00
CA ALA A 89 -12.04 -12.36 -0.41
C ALA A 89 -12.89 -11.46 -1.32
N ASP A 90 -14.16 -11.26 -0.99
CA ASP A 90 -15.19 -10.58 -1.77
C ASP A 90 -15.46 -9.13 -1.33
N ALA A 91 -14.92 -8.71 -0.18
CA ALA A 91 -15.18 -7.42 0.44
C ALA A 91 -14.04 -6.98 1.40
N ALA A 92 -12.91 -6.57 0.83
CA ALA A 92 -11.83 -5.94 1.58
C ALA A 92 -12.16 -4.49 1.98
N ILE A 93 -12.79 -3.74 1.09
CA ILE A 93 -13.29 -2.38 1.33
C ILE A 93 -14.67 -2.26 0.69
N GLU A 94 -15.57 -1.50 1.29
CA GLU A 94 -16.91 -1.27 0.73
C GLU A 94 -17.23 0.22 0.65
N VAL A 95 -17.72 0.64 -0.53
CA VAL A 95 -18.22 2.00 -0.76
C VAL A 95 -19.74 1.93 -0.79
N ARG A 96 -20.39 2.80 -0.03
CA ARG A 96 -21.85 2.88 0.06
C ARG A 96 -22.35 4.29 -0.20
N ARG A 97 -23.43 4.40 -0.97
CA ARG A 97 -24.20 5.63 -1.15
C ARG A 97 -25.70 5.29 -1.19
N GLY A 98 -26.43 5.66 -0.14
CA GLY A 98 -27.83 5.27 0.02
C GLY A 98 -27.98 3.74 -0.02
N ASP A 99 -28.82 3.25 -0.92
CA ASP A 99 -29.05 1.82 -1.12
C ASP A 99 -28.03 1.16 -2.08
N CYS A 100 -27.14 1.94 -2.69
CA CYS A 100 -26.07 1.43 -3.55
C CYS A 100 -24.84 1.05 -2.73
N ALA A 101 -24.26 -0.11 -3.04
CA ALA A 101 -23.01 -0.56 -2.45
C ALA A 101 -22.13 -1.26 -3.48
N PHE A 102 -20.82 -1.03 -3.39
CA PHE A 102 -19.82 -1.78 -4.14
C PHE A 102 -18.71 -2.23 -3.17
N ALA A 103 -18.58 -3.55 -3.00
CA ALA A 103 -17.52 -4.13 -2.20
C ALA A 103 -16.34 -4.52 -3.09
N PHE A 104 -15.18 -3.91 -2.84
CA PHE A 104 -13.93 -4.24 -3.49
C PHE A 104 -13.42 -5.59 -2.97
N PRO A 105 -13.26 -6.59 -3.84
CA PRO A 105 -12.66 -7.85 -3.44
C PRO A 105 -11.16 -7.68 -3.14
N ALA A 106 -10.59 -8.66 -2.44
CA ALA A 106 -9.22 -8.59 -1.96
C ALA A 106 -8.15 -8.72 -3.05
N THR A 107 -8.52 -9.14 -4.27
CA THR A 107 -7.59 -9.34 -5.38
C THR A 107 -7.97 -8.52 -6.60
N TRP A 108 -6.96 -8.15 -7.38
CA TRP A 108 -7.13 -7.38 -8.62
C TRP A 108 -8.04 -8.09 -9.63
N GLN A 109 -7.80 -9.38 -9.90
CA GLN A 109 -8.61 -10.13 -10.85
C GLN A 109 -10.08 -10.21 -10.42
N ALA A 110 -10.33 -10.49 -9.14
CA ALA A 110 -11.70 -10.53 -8.63
C ALA A 110 -12.39 -9.16 -8.75
N PHE A 111 -11.63 -8.06 -8.62
CA PHE A 111 -12.16 -6.71 -8.82
C PHE A 111 -12.58 -6.51 -10.27
N VAL A 112 -11.71 -6.87 -11.22
CA VAL A 112 -11.99 -6.77 -12.66
C VAL A 112 -13.25 -7.56 -13.02
N ASP A 113 -13.33 -8.83 -12.59
CA ASP A 113 -14.46 -9.71 -12.86
C ASP A 113 -15.76 -9.14 -12.29
N LYS A 114 -15.72 -8.68 -11.03
CA LYS A 114 -16.88 -8.09 -10.34
C LYS A 114 -17.30 -6.76 -10.98
N ALA A 115 -16.36 -5.92 -11.38
CA ALA A 115 -16.65 -4.65 -12.03
C ALA A 115 -17.37 -4.88 -13.37
N HIS A 116 -16.88 -5.81 -14.21
CA HIS A 116 -17.54 -6.16 -15.46
C HIS A 116 -18.93 -6.78 -15.24
N ALA A 117 -19.12 -7.58 -14.19
CA ALA A 117 -20.44 -8.10 -13.84
C ALA A 117 -21.41 -7.02 -13.33
N THR A 118 -20.89 -6.00 -12.65
CA THR A 118 -21.68 -4.90 -12.07
C THR A 118 -22.09 -3.88 -13.14
N TRP A 119 -21.18 -3.56 -14.06
CA TRP A 119 -21.42 -2.60 -15.15
C TRP A 119 -21.19 -3.23 -16.54
N PRO A 120 -22.10 -4.09 -17.01
CA PRO A 120 -21.99 -4.71 -18.34
C PRO A 120 -22.08 -3.69 -19.49
N GLY A 121 -22.56 -2.46 -19.25
CA GLY A 121 -22.53 -1.38 -20.24
C GLY A 121 -21.16 -0.71 -20.40
N GLU A 122 -20.27 -0.85 -19.41
CA GLU A 122 -19.05 -0.05 -19.25
C GLU A 122 -17.79 -0.83 -19.68
N HIS A 123 -17.92 -1.77 -20.61
CA HIS A 123 -16.80 -2.64 -21.02
C HIS A 123 -15.57 -1.87 -21.50
N HIS A 124 -15.76 -0.82 -22.30
CA HIS A 124 -14.65 -0.01 -22.81
C HIS A 124 -13.96 0.76 -21.68
N ALA A 125 -14.75 1.43 -20.85
CA ALA A 125 -14.29 2.19 -19.69
C ALA A 125 -13.45 1.32 -18.74
N LEU A 126 -13.99 0.16 -18.36
CA LEU A 126 -13.32 -0.77 -17.45
C LEU A 126 -12.07 -1.40 -18.08
N ALA A 127 -12.10 -1.77 -19.35
CA ALA A 127 -10.92 -2.31 -20.03
C ALA A 127 -9.79 -1.29 -20.11
N GLN A 128 -10.11 -0.03 -20.39
CA GLN A 128 -9.12 1.06 -20.40
C GLN A 128 -8.58 1.34 -19.00
N LEU A 129 -9.44 1.41 -17.98
CA LEU A 129 -9.00 1.52 -16.58
C LEU A 129 -8.00 0.44 -16.20
N VAL A 130 -8.32 -0.81 -16.52
CA VAL A 130 -7.46 -1.96 -16.19
C VAL A 130 -6.12 -1.84 -16.88
N ALA A 131 -6.12 -1.55 -18.18
CA ALA A 131 -4.89 -1.38 -18.96
C ALA A 131 -4.02 -0.24 -18.40
N ASP A 132 -4.62 0.90 -18.03
CA ASP A 132 -3.90 2.03 -17.46
C ASP A 132 -3.32 1.71 -16.09
N VAL A 133 -4.12 1.14 -15.17
CA VAL A 133 -3.63 0.76 -13.83
C VAL A 133 -2.49 -0.25 -13.94
N GLU A 134 -2.60 -1.26 -14.80
CA GLU A 134 -1.56 -2.26 -15.00
C GLU A 134 -0.29 -1.68 -15.62
N ARG A 135 -0.43 -0.77 -16.59
CA ARG A 135 0.70 -0.04 -17.19
C ARG A 135 1.43 0.78 -16.14
N VAL A 136 0.69 1.57 -15.35
CA VAL A 136 1.25 2.45 -14.32
C VAL A 136 1.89 1.63 -13.20
N CYS A 137 1.16 0.71 -12.59
CA CYS A 137 1.69 -0.17 -11.53
C CYS A 137 2.87 -1.01 -12.03
N GLY A 138 2.77 -1.52 -13.26
CA GLY A 138 3.82 -2.32 -13.90
C GLY A 138 5.12 -1.55 -14.15
N ALA A 139 5.07 -0.22 -14.24
CA ALA A 139 6.23 0.65 -14.40
C ALA A 139 6.96 0.96 -13.09
N TYR A 140 6.38 0.65 -11.92
CA TYR A 140 6.96 0.95 -10.62
C TYR A 140 7.46 -0.28 -9.87
N LYS A 141 8.67 -0.16 -9.32
CA LYS A 141 9.25 -1.19 -8.43
C LYS A 141 8.40 -1.47 -7.20
N TRP A 142 7.65 -0.48 -6.71
CA TRP A 142 6.82 -0.62 -5.52
C TRP A 142 5.64 -1.59 -5.71
N PHE A 143 5.13 -1.71 -6.94
CA PHE A 143 4.01 -2.59 -7.25
C PHE A 143 4.44 -3.85 -8.01
N ALA A 144 5.54 -3.79 -8.78
CA ALA A 144 5.98 -4.87 -9.66
C ALA A 144 7.47 -5.21 -9.49
N LEU A 145 7.96 -5.31 -8.25
CA LEU A 145 9.37 -5.61 -7.93
C LEU A 145 9.82 -6.95 -8.53
N ARG A 146 10.84 -6.88 -9.38
CA ARG A 146 11.52 -7.99 -10.06
C ARG A 146 13.00 -7.68 -10.04
N LYS A 147 13.80 -8.61 -9.52
CA LYS A 147 15.25 -8.47 -9.45
C LYS A 147 15.82 -8.30 -10.87
N GLY A 148 16.68 -7.30 -11.06
CA GLY A 148 17.36 -7.03 -12.34
C GLY A 148 16.52 -6.31 -13.40
N ARG A 149 15.28 -5.88 -13.07
CA ARG A 149 14.47 -5.06 -13.96
C ARG A 149 14.75 -3.58 -13.73
N GLU A 150 14.88 -2.83 -14.82
CA GLU A 150 14.86 -1.36 -14.79
C GLU A 150 13.41 -0.85 -14.79
N TYR A 151 13.19 0.26 -14.08
CA TYR A 151 11.87 0.87 -13.90
C TYR A 151 11.93 2.31 -14.36
N ALA A 152 10.90 2.76 -15.07
CA ALA A 152 10.77 4.14 -15.48
C ALA A 152 10.63 5.06 -14.26
N HIS A 153 11.14 6.29 -14.38
CA HIS A 153 10.90 7.29 -13.35
C HIS A 153 9.42 7.71 -13.39
N PRO A 154 8.74 7.97 -12.25
CA PRO A 154 7.34 8.41 -12.24
C PRO A 154 7.01 9.55 -13.20
N MET A 155 7.96 10.47 -13.37
CA MET A 155 7.80 11.65 -14.23
C MET A 155 7.87 11.33 -15.73
N GLU A 156 8.36 10.16 -16.11
CA GLU A 156 8.46 9.71 -17.49
C GLU A 156 7.17 9.03 -17.98
N LEU A 157 6.21 8.76 -17.08
CA LEU A 157 4.96 8.08 -17.44
C LEU A 157 3.91 9.00 -18.07
N GLY A 158 4.18 10.30 -18.18
CA GLY A 158 3.24 11.28 -18.72
C GLY A 158 1.98 11.44 -17.87
N LEU A 159 2.00 10.98 -16.62
CA LEU A 159 0.87 11.07 -15.68
C LEU A 159 0.82 12.40 -14.92
N SER A 160 1.65 13.39 -15.31
CA SER A 160 1.73 14.64 -14.58
C SER A 160 0.64 15.60 -15.01
N GLY A 161 -0.07 16.14 -14.02
CA GLY A 161 -0.94 17.31 -14.19
C GLY A 161 -2.43 17.04 -14.42
N ALA A 162 -2.85 15.79 -14.66
CA ALA A 162 -4.28 15.44 -14.72
C ALA A 162 -4.78 15.03 -13.33
N SER A 163 -5.95 15.54 -12.93
CA SER A 163 -6.65 15.07 -11.74
C SER A 163 -7.30 13.70 -12.01
N LEU A 164 -7.65 12.96 -10.94
CA LEU A 164 -8.45 11.74 -11.10
C LEU A 164 -9.80 12.04 -11.76
N GLN A 165 -10.37 13.23 -11.51
CA GLN A 165 -11.59 13.67 -12.17
C GLN A 165 -11.41 13.82 -13.69
N ASP A 166 -10.33 14.50 -14.14
CA ASP A 166 -10.02 14.67 -15.57
C ASP A 166 -9.82 13.32 -16.28
N TYR A 167 -9.38 12.30 -15.55
CA TYR A 167 -9.25 10.94 -16.06
C TYR A 167 -10.60 10.21 -16.14
N LEU A 168 -11.45 10.30 -15.11
CA LEU A 168 -12.70 9.55 -15.01
C LEU A 168 -13.85 10.14 -15.83
N GLU A 169 -13.91 11.47 -15.99
CA GLU A 169 -14.96 12.15 -16.76
C GLU A 169 -15.11 11.64 -18.19
N PRO A 170 -14.05 11.55 -19.02
CA PRO A 170 -14.16 11.03 -20.38
C PRO A 170 -14.27 9.49 -20.43
N LEU A 171 -13.99 8.80 -19.33
CA LEU A 171 -13.92 7.34 -19.29
C LEU A 171 -15.30 6.68 -19.25
N THR A 172 -16.25 7.26 -18.52
CA THR A 172 -17.59 6.70 -18.31
C THR A 172 -18.58 7.81 -18.01
N ASP A 173 -19.86 7.62 -18.38
CA ASP A 173 -20.98 8.50 -18.01
C ASP A 173 -21.76 8.03 -16.78
N ASP A 174 -21.50 6.82 -16.27
CA ASP A 174 -22.18 6.27 -15.10
C ASP A 174 -21.71 6.99 -13.81
N PRO A 175 -22.60 7.76 -13.14
CA PRO A 175 -22.22 8.54 -11.98
C PRO A 175 -21.86 7.67 -10.77
N TRP A 176 -22.38 6.44 -10.68
CA TRP A 176 -22.03 5.52 -9.61
C TRP A 176 -20.67 4.87 -9.84
N LEU A 177 -20.35 4.48 -11.08
CA LEU A 177 -19.03 3.98 -11.43
C LEU A 177 -17.95 5.04 -11.16
N ARG A 178 -18.17 6.31 -11.56
CA ARG A 178 -17.23 7.40 -11.27
C ARG A 178 -16.96 7.55 -9.78
N GLU A 179 -17.99 7.49 -8.94
CA GLU A 179 -17.81 7.59 -7.49
C GLU A 179 -17.08 6.40 -6.89
N VAL A 180 -17.42 5.18 -7.33
CA VAL A 180 -16.72 3.97 -6.88
C VAL A 180 -15.23 4.04 -7.26
N LEU A 181 -14.89 4.44 -8.48
CA LEU A 181 -13.50 4.57 -8.90
C LEU A 181 -12.79 5.76 -8.22
N GLY A 182 -13.52 6.85 -7.99
CA GLY A 182 -13.03 8.05 -7.34
C GLY A 182 -12.83 7.92 -5.83
N PHE A 183 -13.38 6.88 -5.18
CA PHE A 183 -13.40 6.81 -3.72
C PHE A 183 -11.99 6.83 -3.09
N GLN A 184 -10.99 6.33 -3.80
CA GLN A 184 -9.61 6.28 -3.29
C GLN A 184 -8.98 7.67 -3.11
N SER A 185 -9.48 8.71 -3.81
CA SER A 185 -9.06 10.09 -3.56
C SER A 185 -9.34 10.53 -2.12
N PHE A 186 -10.42 10.05 -1.50
CA PHE A 186 -10.72 10.36 -0.10
C PHE A 186 -9.73 9.73 0.89
N ASN A 187 -9.15 8.57 0.56
CA ASN A 187 -8.21 7.87 1.45
C ASN A 187 -6.82 8.51 1.47
N LEU A 188 -6.44 9.22 0.40
CA LEU A 188 -5.11 9.79 0.25
C LEU A 188 -5.07 11.31 0.50
N GLY A 189 -6.21 11.94 0.76
CA GLY A 189 -6.31 13.37 1.06
C GLY A 189 -5.85 14.26 -0.10
N LEU A 190 -5.99 13.77 -1.33
CA LEU A 190 -5.65 14.45 -2.59
C LEU A 190 -6.91 14.82 -3.36
#